data_AF-A0A4R3NHT8-F1
#
_entry.id   AF-A0A4R3NHT8-F1
#
_cell.length_a   1.000
_cell.length_b   1.000
_cell.length_c   1.000
_cell.angle_alpha   90.00
_cell.angle_beta   90.00
_cell.angle_gamma   90.00
#
_symmetry.space_group_name_H-M   'P 1'
#
loop_
_entity.id
_entity.type
_entity.pdbx_description
1 polymer ?
#
loop_
_entity_poly.entity_id
_entity_poly.type
_entity_poly.pdbx_seq_one_letter_code
_entity_poly.pdbx_strand_id
1 'polypeptide(L)'
;MDIYQHFREEEKSFIDQVLSWKEEVEQSYIPKLTDFLDPREQHIFQSIVGQHSDFKLHFFGGGEQTERKRGILAPYYENLTEDDFHIGLLEASYPNKFVQITHRDVLGSLMSLGIKRKKLGDIIIHNDRIQILCDQEISTFLRFHLTGIRKAKVEFCEKELRDFRPSQEEWIIISGTVSSLRLDAVISEIYQVSRQKAIDWIKKGAVKVNFRIVENPAFQVEEGDLFSIRKKGRSKFQAIHGKTKKGKWKMTAAKLK
;
A
#
# COMPACT_ATOMS: atom_id res chain seq x y z
N MET A 1 -27.34 5.28 5.80
CA MET A 1 -26.61 4.17 6.47
C MET A 1 -25.36 4.76 7.06
N ASP A 2 -25.08 4.44 8.31
CA ASP A 2 -23.99 5.00 9.08
C ASP A 2 -22.66 4.48 8.49
N ILE A 3 -22.02 5.29 7.64
CA ILE A 3 -20.83 4.93 6.84
C ILE A 3 -19.77 4.26 7.72
N TYR A 4 -19.68 4.66 9.00
CA TYR A 4 -18.75 4.14 9.99
C TYR A 4 -18.96 2.67 10.37
N GLN A 5 -20.15 2.08 10.19
CA GLN A 5 -20.42 0.69 10.59
C GLN A 5 -19.68 -0.35 9.74
N HIS A 6 -19.17 0.06 8.57
CA HIS A 6 -18.43 -0.81 7.65
C HIS A 6 -16.90 -0.64 7.75
N PHE A 7 -16.42 0.22 8.64
CA PHE A 7 -15.00 0.54 8.77
C PHE A 7 -14.52 0.35 10.21
N ARG A 8 -13.22 0.08 10.34
CA ARG A 8 -12.58 -0.13 11.64
C ARG A 8 -12.40 1.20 12.36
N GLU A 9 -12.37 1.17 13.69
CA GLU A 9 -12.28 2.40 14.50
C GLU A 9 -11.05 3.23 14.14
N GLU A 10 -9.93 2.56 13.87
CA GLU A 10 -8.69 3.20 13.51
C GLU A 10 -8.72 3.88 12.12
N GLU A 11 -9.74 3.63 11.29
CA GLU A 11 -9.91 4.21 9.95
C GLU A 11 -10.69 5.52 9.98
N LYS A 12 -11.35 5.86 11.11
CA LYS A 12 -12.19 7.07 11.28
C LYS A 12 -11.49 8.35 10.84
N SER A 13 -10.25 8.57 11.29
CA SER A 13 -9.50 9.79 10.92
C SER A 13 -9.33 9.99 9.41
N PHE A 14 -9.19 8.90 8.64
CA PHE A 14 -9.09 8.98 7.20
C PHE A 14 -10.47 9.14 6.54
N ILE A 15 -11.51 8.54 7.11
CA ILE A 15 -12.91 8.75 6.69
C ILE A 15 -13.28 10.23 6.82
N ASP A 16 -13.00 10.85 7.98
CA ASP A 16 -13.26 12.26 8.24
C ASP A 16 -12.54 13.15 7.21
N GLN A 17 -11.28 12.81 6.89
CA GLN A 17 -10.51 13.52 5.88
C GLN A 17 -11.12 13.40 4.47
N VAL A 18 -11.57 12.20 4.09
CA VAL A 18 -12.24 11.97 2.80
C VAL A 18 -13.56 12.75 2.71
N LEU A 19 -14.36 12.75 3.78
CA LEU A 19 -15.62 13.50 3.83
C LEU A 19 -15.35 15.01 3.70
N SER A 20 -14.31 15.51 4.37
CA SER A 20 -13.89 16.91 4.25
C SER A 20 -13.45 17.26 2.82
N TRP A 21 -12.68 16.39 2.14
CA TRP A 21 -12.32 16.61 0.73
C TRP A 21 -13.53 16.60 -0.19
N LYS A 22 -14.50 15.70 0.06
CA LYS A 22 -15.74 15.65 -0.70
C LYS A 22 -16.52 16.96 -0.57
N GLU A 23 -16.71 17.44 0.64
CA GLU A 23 -17.38 18.72 0.91
C GLU A 23 -16.65 19.91 0.27
N GLU A 24 -15.31 19.94 0.32
CA GLU A 24 -14.49 20.99 -0.30
C GLU A 24 -14.71 21.04 -1.82
N VAL A 25 -14.69 19.89 -2.50
CA VAL A 25 -14.92 19.79 -3.95
C VAL A 25 -16.38 20.12 -4.29
N GLU A 26 -17.34 19.69 -3.47
CA GLU A 26 -18.77 20.00 -3.62
C GLU A 26 -19.05 21.50 -3.56
N GLN A 27 -18.39 22.22 -2.66
CA GLN A 27 -18.62 23.66 -2.46
C GLN A 27 -17.82 24.53 -3.44
N SER A 28 -16.58 24.15 -3.74
CA SER A 28 -15.67 24.97 -4.56
C SER A 28 -15.67 24.63 -6.04
N TYR A 29 -16.11 23.41 -6.40
CA TYR A 29 -15.93 22.82 -7.73
C TYR A 29 -14.46 22.75 -8.21
N ILE A 30 -13.49 22.84 -7.29
CA ILE A 30 -12.06 22.74 -7.60
C ILE A 30 -11.60 21.30 -7.35
N PRO A 31 -10.85 20.66 -8.28
CA PRO A 31 -10.29 19.33 -8.05
C PRO A 31 -9.40 19.25 -6.81
N LYS A 32 -9.53 18.16 -6.05
CA LYS A 32 -8.67 17.84 -4.91
C LYS A 32 -7.73 16.70 -5.22
N LEU A 33 -6.43 16.99 -5.29
CA LEU A 33 -5.37 15.99 -5.37
C LEU A 33 -4.89 15.58 -3.96
N THR A 34 -4.84 14.29 -3.69
CA THR A 34 -4.32 13.76 -2.42
C THR A 34 -2.81 13.55 -2.44
N ASP A 35 -2.23 13.35 -1.26
CA ASP A 35 -0.95 12.65 -1.12
C ASP A 35 -1.07 11.18 -1.60
N PHE A 36 0.03 10.42 -1.64
CA PHE A 36 -0.03 8.99 -1.94
C PHE A 36 -0.78 8.23 -0.86
N LEU A 37 -1.86 7.59 -1.27
CA LEU A 37 -2.71 6.70 -0.50
C LEU A 37 -2.23 5.26 -0.63
N ASP A 38 -2.28 4.51 0.46
CA ASP A 38 -2.15 3.06 0.39
C ASP A 38 -3.42 2.39 -0.19
N PRO A 39 -3.35 1.12 -0.62
CA PRO A 39 -4.51 0.40 -1.15
C PRO A 39 -5.75 0.38 -0.26
N ARG A 40 -5.60 0.42 1.07
CA ARG A 40 -6.75 0.43 2.00
C ARG A 40 -7.39 1.81 2.01
N GLU A 41 -6.58 2.87 2.08
CA GLU A 41 -7.02 4.26 1.96
C GLU A 41 -7.75 4.50 0.62
N GLN A 42 -7.21 3.99 -0.50
CA GLN A 42 -7.87 4.06 -1.80
C GLN A 42 -9.25 3.39 -1.79
N HIS A 43 -9.35 2.19 -1.19
CA HIS A 43 -10.62 1.47 -1.09
C HIS A 43 -11.65 2.19 -0.21
N ILE A 44 -11.22 2.77 0.92
CA ILE A 44 -12.09 3.59 1.78
C ILE A 44 -12.59 4.81 1.00
N PHE A 45 -11.69 5.53 0.33
CA PHE A 45 -12.03 6.72 -0.44
C PHE A 45 -13.04 6.39 -1.54
N GLN A 46 -12.80 5.33 -2.30
CA GLN A 46 -13.72 4.84 -3.33
C GLN A 46 -15.10 4.45 -2.77
N SER A 47 -15.13 3.81 -1.60
CA SER A 47 -16.38 3.39 -0.96
C SER A 47 -17.23 4.57 -0.47
N ILE A 48 -16.58 5.64 0.01
CA ILE A 48 -17.27 6.85 0.51
C ILE A 48 -17.79 7.71 -0.64
N VAL A 49 -16.97 7.93 -1.67
CA VAL A 49 -17.39 8.73 -2.84
C VAL A 49 -18.43 7.95 -3.67
N GLY A 50 -18.27 6.63 -3.75
CA GLY A 50 -19.16 5.76 -4.50
C GLY A 50 -19.12 6.06 -6.00
N GLN A 51 -20.24 5.77 -6.67
CA GLN A 51 -20.50 6.20 -8.05
C GLN A 51 -21.54 7.32 -8.01
N HIS A 52 -21.13 8.49 -7.54
CA HIS A 52 -21.97 9.69 -7.63
C HIS A 52 -21.91 10.24 -9.06
N SER A 53 -23.04 10.73 -9.58
CA SER A 53 -23.11 11.35 -10.92
C SER A 53 -22.30 12.63 -11.05
N ASP A 54 -22.09 13.33 -9.93
CA ASP A 54 -21.63 14.72 -9.94
C ASP A 54 -20.11 14.82 -9.78
N PHE A 55 -19.48 13.76 -9.28
CA PHE A 55 -18.05 13.70 -9.03
C PHE A 55 -17.44 12.42 -9.59
N LYS A 56 -16.18 12.53 -9.98
CA LYS A 56 -15.35 11.41 -10.37
C LYS A 56 -14.13 11.33 -9.47
N LEU A 57 -13.78 10.11 -9.10
CA LEU A 57 -12.58 9.79 -8.33
C LEU A 57 -11.67 8.95 -9.21
N HIS A 58 -10.47 9.45 -9.48
CA HIS A 58 -9.45 8.75 -10.24
C HIS A 58 -8.22 8.50 -9.38
N PHE A 59 -7.58 7.35 -9.56
CA PHE A 59 -6.34 6.99 -8.88
C PHE A 59 -5.24 6.69 -9.89
N PHE A 60 -4.09 7.32 -9.70
CA PHE A 60 -2.90 7.04 -10.49
C PHE A 60 -1.66 7.08 -9.60
N GLY A 61 -0.74 6.13 -9.82
CA GLY A 61 0.48 6.01 -9.04
C GLY A 61 1.75 6.16 -9.85
N GLY A 62 1.66 6.47 -11.15
CA GLY A 62 2.80 6.51 -12.08
C GLY A 62 2.98 5.24 -12.93
N GLY A 63 2.09 4.26 -12.81
CA GLY A 63 2.03 3.07 -13.67
C GLY A 63 0.80 2.22 -13.37
N GLU A 64 0.46 1.28 -14.26
CA GLU A 64 -0.76 0.46 -14.14
C GLU A 64 -0.81 -0.37 -12.85
N GLN A 65 0.33 -0.97 -12.48
CA GLN A 65 0.44 -1.93 -11.37
C GLN A 65 1.01 -1.33 -10.08
N THR A 66 0.95 -0.01 -9.93
CA THR A 66 1.40 0.64 -8.68
C THR A 66 0.40 0.42 -7.56
N GLU A 67 0.87 0.11 -6.37
CA GLU A 67 0.04 -0.05 -5.19
C GLU A 67 -0.31 1.28 -4.54
N ARG A 68 0.67 2.15 -4.33
CA ARG A 68 0.43 3.48 -3.79
C ARG A 68 0.06 4.42 -4.92
N LYS A 69 -1.10 5.06 -4.78
CA LYS A 69 -1.64 5.98 -5.79
C LYS A 69 -2.03 7.30 -5.14
N ARG A 70 -1.93 8.39 -5.89
CA ARG A 70 -2.60 9.65 -5.54
C ARG A 70 -4.02 9.59 -6.10
N GLY A 71 -4.97 10.16 -5.38
CA GLY A 71 -6.35 10.28 -5.80
C GLY A 71 -6.65 11.71 -6.25
N ILE A 72 -7.43 11.87 -7.32
CA ILE A 72 -8.05 13.14 -7.68
C ILE A 72 -9.55 12.97 -7.56
N LEU A 73 -10.16 13.74 -6.65
CA LEU A 73 -11.61 13.94 -6.62
C LEU A 73 -11.93 15.24 -7.36
N ALA A 74 -12.75 15.16 -8.40
CA ALA A 74 -13.08 16.29 -9.25
C ALA A 74 -14.56 16.26 -9.69
N PRO A 75 -15.13 17.40 -10.12
CA PRO A 75 -16.41 17.41 -10.82
C PRO A 75 -16.42 16.49 -12.05
N TYR A 76 -17.59 15.93 -12.38
CA TYR A 76 -17.73 14.95 -13.46
C TYR A 76 -17.26 15.45 -14.84
N TYR A 77 -17.34 16.76 -15.09
CA TYR A 77 -17.01 17.38 -16.37
C TYR A 77 -15.52 17.67 -16.58
N GLU A 78 -14.70 17.56 -15.52
CA GLU A 78 -13.26 17.77 -15.65
C GLU A 78 -12.65 16.73 -16.59
N ASN A 79 -11.56 17.06 -17.28
CA ASN A 79 -10.80 16.10 -18.08
C ASN A 79 -9.43 15.92 -17.44
N LEU A 80 -9.22 14.75 -16.82
CA LEU A 80 -8.00 14.46 -16.08
C LEU A 80 -7.06 13.62 -16.94
N THR A 81 -5.79 13.95 -16.87
CA THR A 81 -4.66 13.28 -17.50
C THR A 81 -3.73 12.72 -16.42
N GLU A 82 -2.74 11.92 -16.81
CA GLU A 82 -1.75 11.38 -15.88
C GLU A 82 -0.87 12.48 -15.25
N ASP A 83 -0.67 13.60 -15.95
CA ASP A 83 0.16 14.72 -15.49
C ASP A 83 -0.48 15.48 -14.31
N ASP A 84 -1.82 15.48 -14.22
CA ASP A 84 -2.57 16.15 -13.14
C ASP A 84 -2.31 15.52 -11.76
N PHE A 85 -1.75 14.31 -11.72
CA PHE A 85 -1.39 13.65 -10.46
C PHE A 85 -0.04 14.11 -9.91
N HIS A 86 0.75 14.87 -10.67
CA HIS A 86 2.04 15.42 -10.27
C HIS A 86 2.96 14.35 -9.65
N ILE A 87 3.21 13.27 -10.40
CA ILE A 87 4.05 12.16 -9.97
C ILE A 87 5.38 12.22 -10.71
N GLY A 88 6.48 12.27 -9.96
CA GLY A 88 7.83 12.15 -10.49
C GLY A 88 8.38 10.73 -10.37
N LEU A 89 9.14 10.31 -11.38
CA LEU A 89 9.93 9.07 -11.35
C LEU A 89 11.41 9.40 -11.22
N LEU A 90 12.03 8.90 -10.15
CA LEU A 90 13.48 8.94 -9.97
C LEU A 90 14.09 7.56 -10.18
N GLU A 91 15.20 7.49 -10.90
CA GLU A 91 15.97 6.26 -11.10
C GLU A 91 17.44 6.46 -10.72
N ALA A 92 18.01 5.51 -9.99
CA ALA A 92 19.44 5.40 -9.73
C ALA A 92 19.94 4.00 -10.01
N SER A 93 21.18 3.89 -10.46
CA SER A 93 21.91 2.62 -10.48
C SER A 93 22.78 2.49 -9.23
N TYR A 94 23.07 1.25 -8.82
CA TYR A 94 23.96 0.97 -7.71
C TYR A 94 24.79 -0.30 -7.96
N PRO A 95 25.98 -0.42 -7.37
CA PRO A 95 26.88 -1.55 -7.59
C PRO A 95 26.39 -2.82 -6.85
N ASN A 96 25.37 -3.49 -7.39
CA ASN A 96 24.68 -4.62 -6.76
C ASN A 96 25.56 -5.84 -6.45
N LYS A 97 26.69 -5.99 -7.16
CA LYS A 97 27.71 -7.02 -6.89
C LYS A 97 28.36 -6.85 -5.52
N PHE A 98 28.41 -5.63 -5.00
CA PHE A 98 29.12 -5.28 -3.77
C PHE A 98 28.18 -4.92 -2.61
N VAL A 99 27.00 -4.39 -2.92
CA VAL A 99 26.03 -3.97 -1.91
C VAL A 99 24.64 -4.46 -2.31
N GLN A 100 23.98 -5.17 -1.41
CA GLN A 100 22.57 -5.52 -1.54
C GLN A 100 21.71 -4.46 -0.86
N ILE A 101 20.83 -3.83 -1.63
CA ILE A 101 19.88 -2.81 -1.16
C ILE A 101 18.50 -3.43 -1.14
N THR A 102 17.81 -3.33 0.00
CA THR A 102 16.44 -3.78 0.16
C THR A 102 15.48 -2.60 0.22
N HIS A 103 14.18 -2.84 0.02
CA HIS A 103 13.16 -1.78 0.12
C HIS A 103 13.22 -1.05 1.46
N ARG A 104 13.54 -1.76 2.55
CA ARG A 104 13.69 -1.16 3.88
C ARG A 104 14.83 -0.15 3.93
N ASP A 105 15.91 -0.38 3.20
CA ASP A 105 17.09 0.48 3.22
C ASP A 105 16.83 1.78 2.49
N VAL A 106 16.20 1.70 1.31
CA VAL A 106 15.77 2.88 0.56
C VAL A 106 14.79 3.70 1.39
N LEU A 107 13.76 3.03 1.94
CA LEU A 107 12.77 3.69 2.78
C LEU A 107 13.40 4.33 4.02
N GLY A 108 14.31 3.63 4.70
CA GLY A 108 15.02 4.16 5.87
C GLY A 108 15.82 5.42 5.54
N SER A 109 16.49 5.42 4.39
CA SER A 109 17.27 6.58 3.90
C SER A 109 16.37 7.77 3.58
N LEU A 110 15.23 7.52 2.93
CA LEU A 110 14.21 8.55 2.67
C LEU A 110 13.64 9.14 3.97
N MET A 111 13.33 8.30 4.97
CA MET A 111 12.82 8.76 6.26
C MET A 111 13.87 9.56 7.03
N SER A 112 15.15 9.20 6.95
CA SER A 112 16.23 9.97 7.59
C SER A 112 16.43 11.36 6.98
N LEU A 113 16.00 11.58 5.74
CA LEU A 113 15.94 12.90 5.10
C LEU A 113 14.71 13.72 5.51
N GLY A 114 13.88 13.21 6.42
CA GLY A 114 12.67 13.88 6.89
C GLY A 114 11.47 13.76 5.94
N ILE A 115 11.58 12.96 4.88
CA ILE A 115 10.50 12.78 3.90
C ILE A 115 9.38 11.96 4.54
N LYS A 116 8.15 12.45 4.43
CA LYS A 116 6.97 11.72 4.92
C LYS A 116 6.60 10.60 3.94
N ARG A 117 6.22 9.42 4.44
CA ARG A 117 5.81 8.27 3.60
C ARG A 117 4.67 8.62 2.62
N LYS A 118 3.76 9.50 3.01
CA LYS A 118 2.64 9.96 2.16
C LYS A 118 3.09 10.73 0.91
N LYS A 119 4.34 11.22 0.85
CA LYS A 119 4.91 11.86 -0.35
C LYS A 119 5.60 10.87 -1.29
N LEU A 120 5.56 9.58 -0.97
CA LEU A 120 6.24 8.52 -1.70
C LEU A 120 5.22 7.51 -2.21
N GLY A 121 5.32 7.20 -3.51
CA GLY A 121 4.67 6.08 -4.14
C GLY A 121 5.46 4.79 -3.95
N ASP A 122 5.41 3.96 -4.96
CA ASP A 122 6.11 2.68 -4.97
C ASP A 122 7.62 2.86 -5.13
N ILE A 123 8.37 1.96 -4.50
CA ILE A 123 9.83 1.89 -4.58
C ILE A 123 10.16 0.52 -5.15
N ILE A 124 10.73 0.50 -6.35
CA ILE A 124 11.11 -0.73 -7.03
C ILE A 124 12.62 -0.88 -6.94
N ILE A 125 13.07 -2.05 -6.52
CA ILE A 125 14.48 -2.43 -6.55
C ILE A 125 14.56 -3.68 -7.38
N HIS A 126 15.21 -3.58 -8.53
CA HIS A 126 15.36 -4.70 -9.44
C HIS A 126 16.78 -4.69 -10.00
N ASN A 127 17.48 -5.81 -9.84
CA ASN A 127 18.87 -5.99 -10.23
C ASN A 127 19.79 -4.91 -9.63
N ASP A 128 20.24 -3.97 -10.45
CA ASP A 128 21.19 -2.90 -10.17
C ASP A 128 20.52 -1.52 -10.17
N ARG A 129 19.18 -1.46 -10.21
CA ARG A 129 18.42 -0.21 -10.27
C ARG A 129 17.47 -0.05 -9.11
N ILE A 130 17.26 1.21 -8.75
CA ILE A 130 16.26 1.68 -7.80
C ILE A 130 15.39 2.69 -8.55
N GLN A 131 14.08 2.44 -8.58
CA GLN A 131 13.10 3.40 -9.06
C GLN A 131 12.22 3.85 -7.88
N ILE A 132 11.96 5.16 -7.79
CA ILE A 132 11.14 5.76 -6.74
C ILE A 132 10.11 6.64 -7.42
N LEU A 133 8.84 6.30 -7.21
CA LEU A 133 7.72 7.20 -7.49
C LEU A 133 7.53 8.14 -6.29
N CYS A 134 7.37 9.42 -6.56
CA CYS A 134 7.23 10.43 -5.52
C CYS A 134 6.36 11.60 -5.99
N ASP A 135 5.96 12.43 -5.02
CA ASP A 135 5.35 13.72 -5.34
C ASP A 135 6.37 14.56 -6.12
N GLN A 136 5.98 15.07 -7.28
CA GLN A 136 6.88 15.80 -8.16
C GLN A 136 7.53 17.01 -7.46
N GLU A 137 6.83 17.64 -6.51
CA GLU A 137 7.36 18.74 -5.69
C GLU A 137 8.64 18.36 -4.91
N ILE A 138 8.78 17.08 -4.52
CA ILE A 138 9.94 16.61 -3.77
C ILE A 138 10.99 15.91 -4.65
N SER A 139 10.73 15.73 -5.95
CA SER A 139 11.63 14.98 -6.84
C SER A 139 13.01 15.61 -6.92
N THR A 140 13.06 16.94 -7.08
CA THR A 140 14.31 17.71 -7.16
C THR A 140 15.11 17.62 -5.86
N PHE A 141 14.44 17.75 -4.72
CA PHE A 141 15.09 17.62 -3.41
C PHE A 141 15.69 16.22 -3.24
N LEU A 142 14.93 15.17 -3.54
CA LEU A 142 15.40 13.79 -3.45
C LEU A 142 16.61 13.55 -4.36
N ARG A 143 16.58 14.08 -5.60
CA ARG A 143 17.68 13.97 -6.55
C ARG A 143 19.01 14.49 -5.99
N PHE A 144 18.98 15.63 -5.32
CA PHE A 144 20.19 16.27 -4.79
C PHE A 144 20.62 15.75 -3.41
N HIS A 145 19.68 15.30 -2.58
CA HIS A 145 19.97 14.95 -1.19
C HIS A 145 20.02 13.45 -0.90
N LEU A 146 19.36 12.59 -1.69
CA LEU A 146 19.44 11.14 -1.55
C LEU A 146 20.67 10.60 -2.29
N THR A 147 21.85 10.91 -1.78
CA THR A 147 23.16 10.60 -2.43
C THR A 147 23.77 9.27 -1.96
N GLY A 148 23.16 8.62 -0.96
CA GLY A 148 23.67 7.38 -0.40
C GLY A 148 22.57 6.53 0.22
N ILE A 149 22.65 5.22 -0.01
CA ILE A 149 21.79 4.21 0.60
C ILE A 149 22.69 3.10 1.15
N ARG A 150 22.66 2.90 2.47
CA ARG A 150 23.68 2.10 3.19
C ARG A 150 25.11 2.59 2.88
N LYS A 151 25.92 1.74 2.24
CA LYS A 151 27.31 2.01 1.85
C LYS A 151 27.43 2.33 0.35
N ALA A 152 26.34 2.25 -0.40
CA ALA A 152 26.34 2.56 -1.83
C ALA A 152 26.11 4.06 -2.01
N LYS A 153 27.00 4.72 -2.75
CA LYS A 153 26.70 6.03 -3.34
C LYS A 153 25.70 5.81 -4.48
N VAL A 154 24.67 6.63 -4.51
CA VAL A 154 23.63 6.59 -5.54
C VAL A 154 23.43 8.00 -6.07
N GLU A 155 23.20 8.09 -7.37
CA GLU A 155 22.88 9.34 -8.04
C GLU A 155 21.56 9.13 -8.77
N PHE A 156 20.52 9.79 -8.26
CA PHE A 156 19.20 9.72 -8.89
C PHE A 156 19.14 10.69 -10.06
N CYS A 157 18.46 10.27 -11.12
CA CYS A 157 18.06 11.10 -12.23
C CYS A 157 16.55 11.01 -12.41
N GLU A 158 15.94 12.07 -12.95
CA GLU A 158 14.53 12.05 -13.29
C GLU A 158 14.33 11.28 -14.59
N LYS A 159 13.23 10.52 -14.64
CA LYS A 159 12.81 9.72 -15.80
C LYS A 159 11.35 10.04 -16.10
N GLU A 160 10.94 9.70 -17.31
CA GLU A 160 9.53 9.79 -17.67
C GLU A 160 8.75 8.61 -17.09
N LEU A 161 7.47 8.82 -16.76
CA LEU A 161 6.64 7.77 -16.15
C LEU A 161 6.54 6.49 -17.00
N ARG A 162 6.61 6.61 -18.34
CA ARG A 162 6.66 5.45 -19.26
C ARG A 162 7.88 4.53 -19.06
N ASP A 163 8.93 5.02 -18.41
CA ASP A 163 10.11 4.24 -18.06
C ASP A 163 9.97 3.49 -16.73
N PHE A 164 8.87 3.70 -16.00
CA PHE A 164 8.57 2.96 -14.79
C PHE A 164 8.48 1.46 -15.10
N ARG A 165 9.16 0.66 -14.27
CA ARG A 165 9.17 -0.79 -14.37
C ARG A 165 8.50 -1.35 -13.11
N PRO A 166 7.20 -1.71 -13.16
CA PRO A 166 6.51 -2.24 -12.00
C PRO A 166 7.13 -3.56 -11.55
N SER A 167 6.98 -3.86 -10.25
CA SER A 167 7.40 -5.15 -9.70
C SER A 167 6.62 -6.29 -10.36
N GLN A 168 7.31 -7.31 -10.86
CA GLN A 168 6.68 -8.56 -11.27
C GLN A 168 6.46 -9.43 -10.02
N GLU A 169 5.46 -9.08 -9.23
CA GLU A 169 5.10 -9.83 -8.03
C GLU A 169 4.38 -11.13 -8.40
N GLU A 170 5.04 -12.28 -8.20
CA GLU A 170 4.41 -13.59 -8.34
C GLU A 170 3.67 -13.99 -7.05
N TRP A 171 2.36 -14.09 -7.12
CA TRP A 171 1.50 -14.49 -6.00
C TRP A 171 1.10 -15.96 -6.10
N ILE A 172 1.39 -16.74 -5.06
CA ILE A 172 1.00 -18.14 -4.94
C ILE A 172 -0.34 -18.22 -4.20
N ILE A 173 -1.32 -18.85 -4.82
CA ILE A 173 -2.63 -19.10 -4.21
C ILE A 173 -2.51 -20.23 -3.17
N ILE A 174 -3.06 -19.97 -1.99
CA ILE A 174 -3.14 -20.90 -0.86
C ILE A 174 -4.62 -21.07 -0.52
N SER A 175 -5.08 -22.31 -0.53
CA SER A 175 -6.43 -22.67 -0.10
C SER A 175 -6.35 -23.54 1.15
N GLY A 176 -7.21 -23.28 2.12
CA GLY A 176 -7.09 -23.88 3.44
C GLY A 176 -8.36 -23.80 4.28
N THR A 177 -8.27 -24.28 5.53
CA THR A 177 -9.37 -24.16 6.49
C THR A 177 -8.90 -23.71 7.86
N VAL A 178 -9.60 -22.73 8.45
CA VAL A 178 -9.29 -22.22 9.79
C VAL A 178 -10.48 -22.36 10.73
N SER A 179 -10.20 -22.55 12.02
CA SER A 179 -11.24 -22.67 13.04
C SER A 179 -11.94 -21.34 13.35
N SER A 180 -11.30 -20.21 13.02
CA SER A 180 -11.80 -18.85 13.25
C SER A 180 -11.07 -17.89 12.31
N LEU A 181 -11.69 -16.74 12.01
CA LEU A 181 -11.08 -15.66 11.21
C LEU A 181 -10.16 -14.76 12.04
N ARG A 182 -9.48 -15.35 13.03
CA ARG A 182 -8.49 -14.63 13.83
C ARG A 182 -7.16 -14.57 13.11
N LEU A 183 -6.45 -13.45 13.24
CA LEU A 183 -5.16 -13.22 12.62
C LEU A 183 -4.14 -14.32 12.91
N ASP A 184 -4.08 -14.83 14.14
CA ASP A 184 -3.20 -15.94 14.51
C ASP A 184 -3.51 -17.24 13.75
N ALA A 185 -4.79 -17.57 13.58
CA ALA A 185 -5.25 -18.75 12.85
C ALA A 185 -4.98 -18.61 11.35
N VAL A 186 -5.27 -17.43 10.78
CA VAL A 186 -5.07 -17.14 9.36
C VAL A 186 -3.58 -17.16 8.99
N ILE A 187 -2.72 -16.51 9.77
CA ILE A 187 -1.27 -16.50 9.53
C ILE A 187 -0.68 -17.90 9.67
N SER A 188 -1.12 -18.68 10.67
CA SER A 188 -0.68 -20.06 10.86
C SER A 188 -0.94 -20.91 9.61
N GLU A 189 -2.12 -20.77 9.00
CA GLU A 189 -2.50 -21.47 7.78
C GLU A 189 -1.72 -20.98 6.54
N ILE A 190 -1.64 -19.65 6.32
CA ILE A 190 -0.96 -19.09 5.14
C ILE A 190 0.54 -19.43 5.13
N TYR A 191 1.20 -19.35 6.29
CA TYR A 191 2.65 -19.54 6.39
C TYR A 191 3.06 -20.94 6.82
N GLN A 192 2.11 -21.85 7.02
CA GLN A 192 2.33 -23.23 7.44
C GLN A 192 3.24 -23.31 8.68
N VAL A 193 2.90 -22.51 9.70
CA VAL A 193 3.59 -22.46 11.00
C VAL A 193 2.64 -22.80 12.13
N SER A 194 3.17 -23.19 13.29
CA SER A 194 2.32 -23.40 14.47
C SER A 194 1.60 -22.11 14.88
N ARG A 195 0.40 -22.25 15.44
CA ARG A 195 -0.38 -21.11 15.96
C ARG A 195 0.40 -20.30 16.99
N GLN A 196 1.18 -20.97 17.85
CA GLN A 196 2.02 -20.30 18.85
C GLN A 196 3.07 -19.39 18.18
N LYS A 197 3.71 -19.87 17.10
CA LYS A 197 4.69 -19.07 16.36
C LYS A 197 4.06 -17.85 15.68
N ALA A 198 2.85 -18.00 15.15
CA ALA A 198 2.09 -16.88 14.61
C ALA A 198 1.74 -15.84 15.69
N ILE A 199 1.28 -16.28 16.87
CA ILE A 199 1.02 -15.42 18.03
C ILE A 199 2.29 -14.65 18.42
N ASP A 200 3.43 -15.32 18.49
CA ASP A 200 4.70 -14.68 18.86
C ASP A 200 5.12 -13.61 17.84
N TRP A 201 4.88 -13.83 16.55
CA TRP A 201 5.14 -12.81 15.52
C TRP A 201 4.25 -11.59 15.69
N ILE A 202 2.96 -11.81 15.93
CA ILE A 202 1.97 -10.74 16.13
C ILE A 202 2.35 -9.90 17.36
N LYS A 203 2.55 -10.54 18.52
CA LYS A 203 2.92 -9.85 19.77
C LYS A 203 4.25 -9.10 19.73
N LYS A 204 5.17 -9.46 18.83
CA LYS A 204 6.45 -8.77 18.63
C LYS A 204 6.37 -7.61 17.63
N GLY A 205 5.15 -7.20 17.23
CA GLY A 205 4.93 -6.15 16.22
C GLY A 205 5.56 -6.49 14.87
N ALA A 206 5.68 -7.79 14.54
CA ALA A 206 6.30 -8.25 13.30
C ALA A 206 5.28 -8.39 12.15
N VAL A 207 3.99 -8.31 12.47
CA VAL A 207 2.87 -8.45 11.54
C VAL A 207 2.21 -7.10 11.35
N LYS A 208 1.97 -6.74 10.10
CA LYS A 208 1.09 -5.64 9.74
C LYS A 208 -0.16 -6.18 9.04
N VAL A 209 -1.32 -5.60 9.34
CA VAL A 209 -2.56 -5.75 8.58
C VAL A 209 -2.86 -4.38 7.97
N ASN A 210 -3.08 -4.32 6.66
CA ASN A 210 -3.36 -3.09 5.91
C ASN A 210 -2.39 -1.96 6.30
N PHE A 211 -1.09 -2.24 6.16
CA PHE A 211 0.02 -1.31 6.43
C PHE A 211 0.24 -0.89 7.89
N ARG A 212 -0.63 -1.32 8.83
CA ARG A 212 -0.55 -1.00 10.27
C ARG A 212 -0.08 -2.18 11.10
N ILE A 213 0.76 -1.93 12.11
CA ILE A 213 1.23 -2.98 13.03
C ILE A 213 0.06 -3.44 13.88
N VAL A 214 -0.16 -4.76 13.93
CA VAL A 214 -1.19 -5.38 14.77
C VAL A 214 -0.51 -6.30 15.77
N GLU A 215 -0.81 -6.07 17.05
CA GLU A 215 -0.23 -6.83 18.18
C GLU A 215 -1.25 -7.74 18.88
N ASN A 216 -2.53 -7.61 18.52
CA ASN A 216 -3.60 -8.46 19.02
C ASN A 216 -3.75 -9.73 18.16
N PRO A 217 -3.43 -10.95 18.65
CA PRO A 217 -3.60 -12.18 17.88
C PRO A 217 -5.06 -12.51 17.57
N ALA A 218 -6.01 -11.95 18.33
CA ALA A 218 -7.44 -12.12 18.16
C ALA A 218 -8.06 -11.19 17.11
N PHE A 219 -7.25 -10.32 16.49
CA PHE A 219 -7.69 -9.41 15.45
C PHE A 219 -8.51 -10.16 14.38
N GLN A 220 -9.68 -9.63 14.04
CA GLN A 220 -10.57 -10.22 13.05
C GLN A 220 -10.08 -9.88 11.65
N VAL A 221 -9.84 -10.92 10.86
CA VAL A 221 -9.43 -10.82 9.47
C VAL A 221 -10.67 -10.75 8.58
N GLU A 222 -10.63 -9.86 7.61
CA GLU A 222 -11.67 -9.66 6.61
C GLU A 222 -11.14 -9.92 5.20
N GLU A 223 -12.04 -10.26 4.27
CA GLU A 223 -11.70 -10.39 2.86
C GLU A 223 -11.05 -9.12 2.32
N GLY A 224 -9.96 -9.29 1.57
CA GLY A 224 -9.17 -8.18 1.06
C GLY A 224 -8.00 -7.76 1.95
N ASP A 225 -7.96 -8.19 3.23
CA ASP A 225 -6.89 -7.81 4.15
C ASP A 225 -5.50 -8.21 3.61
N LEU A 226 -4.57 -7.26 3.66
CA LEU A 226 -3.17 -7.45 3.29
C LEU A 226 -2.33 -7.62 4.55
N PHE A 227 -1.57 -8.71 4.61
CA PHE A 227 -0.59 -9.00 5.64
C PHE A 227 0.83 -8.72 5.15
N SER A 228 1.63 -8.05 5.98
CA SER A 228 3.08 -7.95 5.79
C SER A 228 3.79 -8.48 7.02
N ILE A 229 4.57 -9.56 6.86
CA ILE A 229 5.30 -10.18 7.96
C ILE A 229 6.80 -9.95 7.78
N ARG A 230 7.44 -9.41 8.81
CA ARG A 230 8.87 -9.11 8.83
C ARG A 230 9.68 -10.37 8.46
N LYS A 231 10.53 -10.26 7.42
CA LYS A 231 11.37 -11.36 6.86
C LYS A 231 10.59 -12.51 6.21
N LYS A 232 9.26 -12.42 6.05
CA LYS A 232 8.43 -13.47 5.46
C LYS A 232 7.64 -13.03 4.23
N GLY A 233 7.64 -11.74 3.93
CA GLY A 233 7.00 -11.18 2.73
C GLY A 233 5.56 -10.78 3.00
N ARG A 234 4.78 -10.73 1.93
CA ARG A 234 3.38 -10.28 1.93
C ARG A 234 2.45 -11.45 1.63
N SER A 235 1.24 -11.35 2.16
CA SER A 235 0.15 -12.26 1.83
C SER A 235 -1.17 -11.50 1.88
N LYS A 236 -2.16 -11.88 1.09
CA LYS A 236 -3.49 -11.25 1.04
C LYS A 236 -4.55 -12.30 1.34
N PHE A 237 -5.50 -11.98 2.22
CA PHE A 237 -6.69 -12.80 2.43
C PHE A 237 -7.67 -12.48 1.30
N GLN A 238 -8.00 -13.46 0.45
CA GLN A 238 -8.78 -13.21 -0.77
C GLN A 238 -10.26 -13.41 -0.54
N ALA A 239 -10.67 -14.59 -0.05
CA ALA A 239 -12.08 -14.96 0.01
C ALA A 239 -12.37 -16.03 1.07
N ILE A 240 -13.61 -16.03 1.55
CA ILE A 240 -14.22 -16.99 2.47
C ILE A 240 -15.28 -17.79 1.70
N HIS A 241 -15.09 -19.10 1.62
CA HIS A 241 -15.97 -20.00 0.86
C HIS A 241 -16.99 -20.71 1.77
N GLY A 242 -17.46 -20.01 2.80
CA GLY A 242 -18.35 -20.54 3.83
C GLY A 242 -17.67 -21.51 4.81
N LYS A 243 -18.47 -22.34 5.47
CA LYS A 243 -18.01 -23.30 6.50
C LYS A 243 -18.07 -24.75 6.04
N THR A 244 -17.14 -25.56 6.54
CA THR A 244 -17.19 -27.03 6.46
C THR A 244 -18.31 -27.59 7.35
N LYS A 245 -18.67 -28.86 7.15
CA LYS A 245 -19.61 -29.58 8.03
C LYS A 245 -19.18 -29.59 9.50
N LYS A 246 -17.87 -29.45 9.78
CA LYS A 246 -17.28 -29.38 11.13
C LYS A 246 -17.12 -27.94 11.64
N GLY A 247 -17.77 -26.96 11.00
CA GLY A 247 -17.79 -25.55 11.44
C GLY A 247 -16.54 -24.72 11.12
N LYS A 248 -15.47 -25.31 10.57
CA LYS A 248 -14.28 -24.57 10.12
C LYS A 248 -14.58 -23.71 8.90
N TRP A 249 -14.01 -22.51 8.83
CA TRP A 249 -14.08 -21.63 7.66
C TRP A 249 -13.18 -22.17 6.53
N LYS A 250 -13.69 -22.18 5.31
CA LYS A 250 -12.90 -22.42 4.09
C LYS A 250 -12.42 -21.08 3.57
N MET A 251 -11.15 -20.97 3.22
CA MET A 251 -10.55 -19.71 2.77
C MET A 251 -9.64 -19.90 1.57
N THR A 252 -9.44 -18.80 0.83
CA THR A 252 -8.35 -18.63 -0.12
C THR A 252 -7.55 -17.39 0.26
N ALA A 253 -6.24 -17.51 0.22
CA ALA A 253 -5.28 -16.44 0.39
C ALA A 253 -4.26 -16.48 -0.74
N ALA A 254 -3.55 -15.39 -0.95
CA ALA A 254 -2.41 -15.33 -1.86
C ALA A 254 -1.16 -14.97 -1.04
N LYS A 255 -0.03 -15.57 -1.34
CA LYS A 255 1.26 -15.25 -0.71
C LYS A 255 2.26 -14.89 -1.77
N LEU A 256 2.91 -13.74 -1.57
CA LEU A 256 3.98 -13.28 -2.45
C LEU A 256 5.18 -14.23 -2.34
N LYS A 257 5.71 -14.64 -3.49
CA LYS A 257 6.81 -15.60 -3.63
C LYS A 257 8.14 -15.05 -3.09
#